data_AF-A0A381XW41-F1
#
_entry.id   AF-A0A381XW41-F1
#
_cell.length_a   1.000
_cell.length_b   1.000
_cell.length_c   1.000
_cell.angle_alpha   90.00
_cell.angle_beta   90.00
_cell.angle_gamma   90.00
#
_symmetry.space_group_name_H-M   'P 1'
#
loop_
_entity.id
_entity.type
_entity.pdbx_description
1 polymer ?
#
loop_
_entity_poly.entity_id
_entity_poly.type
_entity_poly.pdbx_seq_one_letter_code
_entity_poly.pdbx_strand_id
1 'polypeptide(L)' 'MSAHKRRSGGSKARRAIRQSKAKKAVVRPGLETGNYKPLSEHDIKKIHHTALEVLENIGISDPIPEILNHT' A
#
# COMPACT_ATOMS: atom_id res chain seq x y z
N MET A 1 13.62 44.34 41.02
CA MET A 1 14.06 42.96 40.72
C MET A 1 12.82 42.10 40.48
N SER A 2 12.33 42.02 39.24
CA SER A 2 11.13 41.22 38.93
C SER A 2 11.51 39.74 38.80
N ALA A 3 11.13 38.94 39.79
CA ALA A 3 11.34 37.50 39.77
C ALA A 3 10.40 36.87 38.72
N HIS A 4 10.96 36.48 37.57
CA HIS A 4 10.22 35.80 36.52
C HIS A 4 9.66 34.48 37.06
N LYS A 5 8.37 34.45 37.38
CA LYS A 5 7.64 33.31 37.95
C LYS A 5 7.73 32.13 36.97
N ARG A 6 8.67 31.22 37.22
CA ARG A 6 8.89 30.02 36.40
C ARG A 6 7.60 29.20 36.37
N ARG A 7 6.96 29.12 35.20
CA ARG A 7 5.83 28.20 34.91
C ARG A 7 6.36 26.75 34.88
N SER A 8 6.74 26.21 36.04
CA SER A 8 7.51 24.96 36.18
C SER A 8 6.67 23.68 36.03
N GLY A 9 5.33 23.75 36.01
CA GLY A 9 4.46 22.57 35.92
C GLY A 9 4.26 22.01 34.50
N GLY A 10 4.08 22.87 33.49
CA GLY A 10 3.66 22.45 32.15
C GLY A 10 4.72 21.63 31.40
N SER A 11 6.01 21.92 31.63
CA SER A 11 7.10 21.15 31.01
C SER A 11 7.17 19.72 31.56
N LYS A 12 6.98 19.54 32.87
CA LYS A 12 6.94 18.23 33.53
C LYS A 12 5.77 17.39 33.02
N ALA A 13 4.59 17.97 32.88
CA ALA A 13 3.42 17.29 32.32
C ALA A 13 3.64 16.84 30.86
N ARG A 14 4.20 17.72 30.01
CA ARG A 14 4.54 17.36 28.62
C ARG A 14 5.59 16.25 28.53
N ARG A 15 6.58 16.26 29.43
CA ARG A 15 7.59 15.19 29.52
C ARG A 15 6.96 13.87 29.95
N ALA A 16 6.10 13.88 30.98
CA ALA A 16 5.39 12.68 31.44
C ALA A 16 4.49 12.07 30.34
N ILE A 17 3.81 12.91 29.54
CA ILE A 17 3.01 12.44 28.39
C ILE A 17 3.89 11.78 27.33
N ARG A 18 5.07 12.34 27.02
CA ARG A 18 6.00 11.73 26.05
C ARG A 18 6.69 10.47 26.58
N GLN A 19 6.93 10.40 27.88
CA GLN A 19 7.48 9.23 28.56
C GLN A 19 6.42 8.16 28.85
N SER A 20 5.13 8.48 28.69
CA SER A 20 4.06 7.50 28.79
C SER A 20 4.21 6.44 27.69
N LYS A 21 3.79 5.21 28.00
CA LYS A 21 4.01 4.02 27.18
C LYS A 21 3.62 4.28 25.72
N ALA A 22 4.55 4.01 24.79
CA ALA A 22 4.30 4.15 23.37
C ALA A 22 3.01 3.40 22.98
N LYS A 23 2.09 4.09 22.30
CA LYS A 23 0.86 3.49 21.80
C LYS A 23 1.25 2.30 20.92
N LYS A 24 0.62 1.15 21.11
CA LYS A 24 0.80 0.00 20.23
C LYS A 24 0.49 0.44 18.80
N ALA A 25 1.39 0.16 17.86
CA ALA A 25 1.12 0.42 16.45
C ALA A 25 -0.11 -0.39 16.02
N VAL A 26 -1.06 0.26 15.36
CA VAL A 26 -2.29 -0.37 14.86
C VAL A 26 -1.94 -1.44 13.81
N VAL A 27 -0.92 -1.16 13.00
CA VAL A 27 -0.34 -2.08 12.01
C VAL A 27 1.04 -2.51 12.52
N ARG A 28 1.32 -3.81 12.44
CA ARG A 28 2.59 -4.42 12.87
C ARG A 28 3.29 -5.09 11.69
N PRO A 29 4.63 -5.22 11.70
CA PRO A 29 5.35 -6.01 10.71
C PRO A 29 4.81 -7.46 10.69
N GLY A 30 4.67 -8.05 9.49
CA GLY A 30 4.13 -9.40 9.32
C GLY A 30 2.62 -9.51 9.57
N LEU A 31 1.89 -8.39 9.63
CA LEU A 31 0.43 -8.42 9.63
C LEU A 31 -0.07 -8.74 8.22
N GLU A 32 -0.56 -9.97 8.04
CA GLU A 32 -1.23 -10.38 6.81
C GLU A 32 -2.45 -9.47 6.55
N THR A 33 -2.46 -8.86 5.37
CA THR A 33 -3.56 -8.00 4.90
C THR A 33 -4.18 -8.60 3.65
N GLY A 34 -5.41 -8.21 3.35
CA GLY A 34 -6.00 -8.49 2.05
C GLY A 34 -5.31 -7.68 0.95
N ASN A 35 -5.37 -8.19 -0.28
CA ASN A 35 -5.01 -7.42 -1.46
C ASN A 35 -6.03 -6.30 -1.68
N TYR A 36 -5.55 -5.11 -2.02
CA TYR A 36 -6.41 -4.04 -2.49
C TYR A 36 -7.02 -4.44 -3.85
N LYS A 37 -8.35 -4.52 -3.93
CA LYS A 37 -9.10 -4.88 -5.14
C LYS A 37 -9.88 -3.66 -5.64
N PRO A 38 -9.27 -2.79 -6.47
CA PRO A 38 -9.92 -1.57 -6.96
C PRO A 38 -10.98 -1.84 -8.04
N LEU A 39 -10.94 -3.00 -8.69
CA LEU A 39 -11.82 -3.35 -9.80
C LEU A 39 -12.98 -4.24 -9.36
N SER A 40 -14.13 -4.08 -10.01
CA SER A 40 -15.24 -5.01 -9.86
C SER A 40 -14.99 -6.30 -10.66
N GLU A 41 -15.71 -7.38 -10.33
CA GLU A 41 -15.68 -8.64 -11.09
C GLU A 41 -16.07 -8.44 -12.55
N HIS A 42 -17.00 -7.51 -12.83
CA HIS A 42 -17.38 -7.14 -14.19
C HIS A 42 -16.20 -6.54 -14.95
N ASP A 43 -15.46 -5.62 -14.34
CA ASP A 43 -14.34 -4.94 -14.99
C ASP A 43 -13.18 -5.90 -15.26
N ILE A 44 -12.93 -6.83 -14.34
CA ILE A 44 -11.95 -7.90 -14.53
C ILE A 44 -12.32 -8.76 -15.74
N LYS A 45 -13.59 -9.20 -15.84
CA LYS A 45 -14.06 -10.00 -16.98
C LYS A 45 -13.95 -9.23 -18.29
N LYS A 46 -14.27 -7.93 -18.28
CA LYS A 46 -14.15 -7.06 -19.45
C LYS A 46 -12.70 -6.97 -19.92
N ILE A 47 -11.76 -6.66 -19.02
CA ILE A 47 -10.32 -6.60 -19.35
C ILE A 47 -9.84 -7.93 -19.91
N HIS A 48 -10.23 -9.05 -19.27
CA HIS A 48 -9.85 -10.39 -19.73
C HIS A 48 -10.34 -10.66 -21.16
N HIS A 49 -11.61 -10.40 -21.47
CA HIS A 49 -12.16 -10.61 -22.81
C HIS A 49 -11.47 -9.71 -23.85
N THR A 50 -11.30 -8.43 -23.55
CA THR A 50 -10.61 -7.49 -24.43
C THR A 50 -9.16 -7.91 -24.69
N ALA A 51 -8.45 -8.41 -23.67
CA ALA A 51 -7.09 -8.91 -23.86
C ALA A 51 -7.05 -10.10 -24.83
N LEU A 52 -7.97 -11.06 -24.70
CA LEU A 52 -8.06 -12.19 -25.64
C LEU A 52 -8.40 -11.74 -27.06
N GLU A 53 -9.36 -10.82 -27.21
CA GLU A 53 -9.75 -10.27 -28.52
C GLU A 53 -8.58 -9.54 -29.20
N VAL A 54 -7.79 -8.78 -28.43
CA VAL A 54 -6.57 -8.13 -28.93
C VAL A 54 -5.55 -9.17 -29.38
N LEU A 55 -5.32 -10.23 -28.58
CA LEU A 55 -4.38 -11.28 -28.93
C LEU A 55 -4.81 -12.08 -30.16
N GLU A 56 -6.11 -12.30 -30.34
CA GLU A 56 -6.66 -12.99 -31.50
C GLU A 56 -6.55 -12.16 -32.78
N ASN A 57 -6.95 -10.89 -32.72
CA ASN A 57 -7.08 -10.05 -33.92
C ASN A 57 -5.79 -9.31 -34.30
N ILE A 58 -4.96 -8.95 -33.31
CA ILE A 58 -3.74 -8.16 -33.51
C ILE A 58 -2.50 -9.02 -33.29
N GLY A 59 -2.52 -9.95 -32.32
CA GLY A 59 -1.38 -10.79 -31.98
C GLY A 59 -0.34 -10.10 -31.08
N ILE A 60 0.83 -10.72 -30.96
CA ILE A 60 1.99 -10.22 -30.21
C ILE A 60 3.15 -10.06 -31.18
N SER A 61 3.84 -8.92 -31.14
CA SER A 61 5.10 -8.72 -31.86
C SER A 61 6.26 -9.39 -31.11
N ASP A 62 7.26 -9.86 -31.85
CA ASP A 62 8.46 -10.54 -31.31
C ASP A 62 8.15 -11.81 -30.49
N PRO A 63 7.56 -12.85 -31.12
CA PRO A 63 7.43 -14.14 -30.48
C PRO A 63 8.82 -14.73 -30.16
N ILE A 64 8.91 -15.39 -29.01
CA ILE A 64 10.12 -16.09 -28.58
C ILE A 64 10.42 -17.23 -29.59
N PRO A 65 11.69 -17.48 -29.99
CA PRO A 65 12.01 -18.44 -31.04
C PRO A 65 11.46 -19.86 -30.81
N GLU A 66 11.30 -20.28 -29.56
CA GLU A 66 10.69 -21.55 -29.19
C GLU A 66 9.28 -21.67 -29.77
N ILE A 67 8.48 -20.61 -29.73
CA ILE A 67 7.09 -20.60 -30.20
C ILE A 67 7.01 -20.76 -31.72
N LEU A 68 8.00 -20.25 -32.46
CA LEU A 68 8.04 -20.33 -33.92
C LEU A 68 8.41 -21.73 -34.44
N ASN A 69 9.17 -22.50 -33.65
CA ASN A 69 9.73 -23.79 -34.07
C ASN A 69 8.82 -24.99 -33.71
N HIS A 70 7.61 -24.74 -33.20
CA HIS A 70 6.66 -25.77 -32.76
C HIS A 70 5.56 -26.11 -33.80
N THR A 71 5.77 -25.78 -35.08
CA THR A 71 4.93 -26.26 -36.21
C THR A 71 5.31 -27.68 -36.63
#